data_AF-A0AAV5Z4U7-F1
#
_entry.id   AF-A0AAV5Z4U7-F1
#
_cell.length_a   1.000
_cell.length_b   1.000
_cell.length_c   1.000
_cell.angle_alpha   90.00
_cell.angle_beta   90.00
_cell.angle_gamma   90.00
#
_symmetry.space_group_name_H-M   'P 1'
#
loop_
_entity.id
_entity.type
_entity.pdbx_description
1 polymer ?
#
loop_
_entity_poly.entity_id
_entity_poly.type
_entity_poly.pdbx_seq_one_letter_code
_entity_poly.pdbx_strand_id
1 'polypeptide(L)' 'LSPDLNRRLRPKLLSELRPGARIVSHSFDMGDWVPSRTLQVSSNEGSHTLYLWVVPSR' A
#
# COMPACT_ATOMS: atom_id res chain seq x y z
N LEU A 1 11.17 0.25 5.35
CA LEU A 1 9.92 -0.54 5.38
C LEU A 1 10.21 -1.92 4.79
N SER A 2 9.48 -2.96 5.17
CA SER A 2 9.62 -4.32 4.61
C SER A 2 8.22 -4.90 4.34
N PRO A 3 8.09 -5.93 3.47
CA PRO A 3 6.79 -6.59 3.25
C PRO A 3 6.17 -7.11 4.54
N ASP A 4 6.99 -7.69 5.44
CA ASP A 4 6.53 -8.19 6.75
C ASP A 4 5.98 -7.09 7.65
N LEU A 5 6.63 -5.93 7.68
CA LEU A 5 6.14 -4.79 8.45
C LEU A 5 4.81 -4.28 7.90
N ASN A 6 4.69 -4.16 6.57
CA ASN A 6 3.47 -3.73 5.92
C ASN A 6 2.29 -4.68 6.21
N ARG A 7 2.54 -5.99 6.17
CA ARG A 7 1.54 -7.01 6.56
C ARG A 7 1.08 -6.85 8.00
N ARG A 8 2.00 -6.56 8.93
CA ARG A 8 1.68 -6.32 10.35
C ARG A 8 0.91 -5.00 10.58
N LEU A 9 1.11 -4.00 9.72
CA LEU A 9 0.40 -2.73 9.79
C LEU A 9 -1.03 -2.81 9.24
N ARG A 10 -1.30 -3.70 8.28
CA ARG A 10 -2.62 -3.83 7.62
C ARG A 10 -3.81 -3.85 8.61
N PRO A 11 -3.83 -4.65 9.69
CA PRO A 11 -4.97 -4.66 10.62
C PRO A 11 -5.21 -3.29 11.28
N LYS A 12 -4.14 -2.59 11.65
CA LYS A 12 -4.22 -1.25 12.26
C LYS A 12 -4.75 -0.23 11.24
N LEU A 13 -4.26 -0.27 10.01
CA LEU A 13 -4.72 0.61 8.93
C LEU A 13 -6.22 0.43 8.65
N LEU A 14 -6.70 -0.81 8.57
CA LEU A 14 -8.12 -1.10 8.36
C LEU A 14 -9.00 -0.73 9.58
N SER A 15 -8.45 -0.75 10.78
CA SER A 15 -9.16 -0.38 12.00
C SER A 15 -9.28 1.14 12.20
N GLU A 16 -8.24 1.90 11.87
CA GLU A 16 -8.13 3.32 12.25
C GLU A 16 -8.46 4.28 11.11
N LEU A 17 -8.29 3.87 9.85
CA LEU A 17 -8.59 4.72 8.72
C LEU A 17 -10.08 4.65 8.35
N ARG A 18 -10.59 5.79 7.89
CA ARG A 18 -11.97 5.89 7.40
C ARG A 18 -12.11 5.15 6.06
N PRO A 19 -13.29 4.59 5.75
CA PRO A 19 -13.60 4.12 4.40
C PRO A 19 -13.26 5.18 3.34
N GLY A 20 -12.68 4.73 2.22
CA GLY A 20 -12.20 5.61 1.15
C GLY A 20 -10.81 6.23 1.39
N ALA A 21 -10.19 6.05 2.56
CA ALA A 21 -8.82 6.48 2.78
C ALA A 21 -7.86 5.77 1.80
N ARG A 22 -6.91 6.53 1.26
CA ARG A 22 -5.92 6.04 0.29
C ARG A 22 -4.61 5.75 1.00
N ILE A 23 -4.07 4.56 0.79
CA ILE A 23 -2.79 4.13 1.34
C ILE A 23 -1.83 3.91 0.19
N VAL A 24 -0.67 4.57 0.22
CA VAL A 24 0.39 4.39 -0.77
C VAL A 24 1.61 3.77 -0.09
N SER A 25 2.15 2.72 -0.69
CA SER A 25 3.41 2.11 -0.27
C SER A 25 4.43 2.18 -1.41
N HIS A 26 5.66 2.53 -1.06
CA HIS A 26 6.81 2.54 -1.96
C HIS A 26 7.57 1.22 -1.86
N SER A 27 7.79 0.57 -3.00
CA SER A 27 8.59 -0.64 -3.19
C SER A 27 8.05 -1.95 -2.56
N PHE A 28 7.16 -1.89 -1.57
CA PHE A 28 6.67 -3.08 -0.86
C PHE A 28 5.14 -3.18 -0.87
N ASP A 29 4.62 -4.38 -1.14
CA ASP A 29 3.19 -4.68 -1.10
C ASP A 29 2.68 -4.93 0.33
N MET A 30 1.44 -5.43 0.45
CA MET A 30 0.80 -5.85 1.70
C MET A 30 0.43 -7.35 1.71
N GLY A 31 1.15 -8.18 0.95
CA GLY A 31 0.84 -9.60 0.77
C GLY A 31 -0.53 -9.81 0.12
N ASP A 32 -1.40 -10.57 0.78
CA ASP A 32 -2.70 -10.99 0.24
C ASP A 32 -3.71 -9.84 0.04
N TRP A 33 -3.40 -8.63 0.52
CA TRP A 33 -4.22 -7.46 0.20
C TRP A 33 -3.83 -6.92 -1.16
N VAL A 34 -4.65 -7.23 -2.17
CA VAL A 34 -4.42 -6.80 -3.54
C VAL A 34 -4.55 -5.27 -3.67
N PRO A 35 -3.55 -4.57 -4.25
CA PRO A 35 -3.62 -3.14 -4.49
C PRO A 35 -4.67 -2.81 -5.54
N SER A 36 -5.36 -1.68 -5.36
CA SER A 36 -6.27 -1.11 -6.35
C SER A 36 -5.52 -0.58 -7.58
N ARG A 37 -4.25 -0.19 -7.42
CA ARG A 37 -3.39 0.22 -8.53
C ARG A 37 -1.93 -0.04 -8.19
N THR A 38 -1.17 -0.46 -9.20
CA THR A 38 0.29 -0.55 -9.16
C THR A 38 0.86 0.35 -10.27
N LEU A 39 1.87 1.16 -9.95
CA LEU A 39 2.54 2.04 -10.89
C LEU A 39 4.04 1.80 -10.87
N GLN A 40 4.65 1.73 -12.06
CA GLN A 40 6.10 1.82 -12.22
C GLN A 40 6.45 3.28 -12.50
N VAL A 41 7.35 3.84 -11.70
CA VAL A 41 7.78 5.24 -11.79
C VAL A 41 9.30 5.26 -11.92
N SER A 42 9.79 5.86 -13.01
CA SER A 42 11.21 6.10 -13.19
C SER A 42 11.57 7.49 -12.67
N SER A 43 12.63 7.57 -11.88
CA SER A 43 13.20 8.81 -11.37
C SER A 43 14.70 8.85 -11.66
N ASN A 44 15.36 9.96 -11.33
CA ASN A 44 16.82 10.06 -11.41
C ASN A 44 17.54 9.06 -10.49
N GLU A 45 16.83 8.49 -9.49
CA GLU A 45 17.35 7.50 -8.55
C GLU A 45 17.01 6.04 -8.96
N GLY A 46 16.33 5.85 -10.09
CA GLY A 46 16.02 4.52 -10.64
C GLY A 46 14.53 4.25 -10.83
N SER A 47 14.18 2.97 -10.99
CA SER A 47 12.78 2.54 -11.14
C SER A 47 12.20 2.16 -9.79
N HIS A 48 10.98 2.63 -9.54
CA HIS A 48 10.26 2.40 -8.29
C HIS A 48 8.86 1.86 -8.57
N THR A 49 8.43 0.89 -7.75
CA THR A 49 7.04 0.44 -7.74
C THR A 49 6.27 1.19 -6.67
N LEU A 50 5.13 1.76 -7.03
CA LEU A 50 4.15 2.31 -6.10
C LEU A 50 2.91 1.45 -6.09
N TYR A 51 2.43 1.14 -4.89
CA TYR A 51 1.20 0.39 -4.67
C TYR A 51 0.18 1.27 -3.96
N LEU A 52 -1.06 1.26 -4.46
CA LEU A 52 -2.17 2.01 -3.90
C LEU A 52 -3.27 1.06 -3.44
N TRP A 53 -3.74 1.25 -2.22
CA TRP A 53 -4.96 0.64 -1.70
C TRP A 53 -5.96 1.73 -1.32
N VAL A 54 -7.24 1.36 -1.37
CA VAL A 54 -8.33 2.15 -0.83
C VAL A 54 -8.99 1.33 0.28
N VAL A 55 -9.16 1.94 1.45
CA VAL A 55 -9.85 1.30 2.58
C VAL A 55 -11.30 1.05 2.18
N PRO A 56 -11.81 -0.19 2.26
CA PRO A 56 -13.13 -0.54 1.77
C PRO A 56 -14.23 0.15 2.59
N SER A 57 -15.37 0.37 1.93
CA SER A 57 -16.65 0.64 2.58
C SER A 57 -16.99 -0.52 3.51
N ARG A 58 -17.45 -0.23 4.73
CA ARG A 58 -18.06 -1.23 5.61
C ARG A 58 -19.45 -1.59 5.13
#